data_AF-A0A8T4U5Z3-F1
#
_entry.id   AF-A0A8T4U5Z3-F1
#
_cell.length_a   1.000
_cell.length_b   1.000
_cell.length_c   1.000
_cell.angle_alpha   90.00
_cell.angle_beta   90.00
_cell.angle_gamma   90.00
#
_symmetry.space_group_name_H-M   'P 1'
#
loop_
_entity.id
_entity.type
_entity.pdbx_description
1 polymer ?
#
loop_
_entity_poly.entity_id
_entity_poly.type
_entity_poly.pdbx_seq_one_letter_code
_entity_poly.pdbx_strand_id
1 'polypeptide(L)' 'MVYVDKNGYLKDENNNLVHRQIAYKYIYQKNRQKYPLRFSEYQVHHIDNNKLNNDISKIQLQICWLLMVKEGI' A
#
# COMPACT_ATOMS: atom_id res chain seq x y z
N MET A 1 8.76 17.75 1.82
CA MET A 1 9.70 17.32 0.75
C MET A 1 9.52 15.82 0.50
N VAL A 2 9.75 15.29 -0.71
CA VAL A 2 9.71 13.83 -0.97
C VAL A 2 11.06 13.35 -1.51
N TYR A 3 11.46 12.14 -1.16
CA TYR A 3 12.69 11.52 -1.65
C TYR A 3 12.50 10.02 -1.92
N VAL A 4 13.35 9.46 -2.76
CA VAL A 4 13.33 8.02 -3.08
C VAL A 4 14.28 7.30 -2.13
N ASP A 5 13.80 6.25 -1.46
CA ASP A 5 14.62 5.44 -0.57
C ASP A 5 15.48 4.41 -1.32
N LYS A 6 16.38 3.73 -0.61
CA LYS A 6 17.26 2.68 -1.16
C LYS A 6 16.53 1.51 -1.82
N ASN A 7 15.23 1.34 -1.57
CA ASN A 7 14.41 0.27 -2.13
C ASN A 7 13.59 0.73 -3.34
N GLY A 8 13.73 2.00 -3.74
CA GLY A 8 13.06 2.61 -4.88
C GLY A 8 11.67 3.16 -4.57
N TYR A 9 11.32 3.39 -3.31
CA TYR A 9 10.00 3.94 -2.93
C TYR A 9 10.07 5.42 -2.56
N LEU A 10 9.04 6.17 -2.95
CA LEU A 10 8.85 7.54 -2.52
C LEU A 10 8.44 7.61 -1.05
N LYS A 11 9.19 8.40 -0.27
CA LYS A 11 8.94 8.73 1.13
C LYS A 11 8.68 10.22 1.34
N ASP A 12 7.85 10.53 2.31
CA ASP A 12 7.70 11.89 2.84
C ASP A 12 8.83 12.24 3.83
N GLU A 13 8.83 13.48 4.31
CA GLU A 13 9.79 13.98 5.31
C GLU A 13 9.74 13.25 6.66
N ASN A 14 8.66 12.52 6.94
CA ASN A 14 8.47 11.72 8.14
C ASN A 14 8.84 10.24 7.91
N ASN A 15 9.55 9.92 6.82
CA ASN A 15 9.91 8.56 6.41
C ASN A 15 8.71 7.65 6.04
N ASN A 16 7.50 8.19 5.86
CA ASN A 16 6.34 7.39 5.49
C ASN A 16 6.34 7.08 3.99
N LEU A 17 5.89 5.88 3.64
CA LEU A 17 5.73 5.47 2.24
C LEU A 17 4.53 6.16 1.60
N VAL A 18 4.78 7.00 0.60
CA VAL A 18 3.76 7.81 -0.09
C VAL A 18 2.67 6.93 -0.73
N HIS A 19 3.06 5.81 -1.35
CA HIS A 19 2.11 4.86 -1.94
C HIS A 19 1.15 4.27 -0.90
N ARG A 20 1.60 4.03 0.35
CA ARG A 20 0.73 3.54 1.43
C ARG A 20 -0.26 4.60 1.88
N GLN A 21 0.15 5.87 1.94
CA GLN A 21 -0.75 6.97 2.28
C GLN A 21 -1.85 7.14 1.23
N ILE A 22 -1.49 7.08 -0.05
CA ILE A 22 -2.45 7.16 -1.16
C ILE A 22 -3.41 5.98 -1.13
N ALA A 23 -2.91 4.76 -0.97
CA ALA A 23 -3.75 3.57 -0.90
C ALA A 23 -4.70 3.61 0.31
N TYR A 24 -4.22 4.07 1.46
CA TYR A 24 -5.07 4.24 2.65
C TYR A 24 -6.20 5.22 2.40
N LYS A 25 -5.88 6.44 1.94
CA LYS A 25 -6.85 7.53 1.79
C LYS A 25 -7.84 7.31 0.63
N TYR A 26 -7.35 6.82 -0.51
CA TYR A 26 -8.14 6.79 -1.74
C TYR A 26 -8.73 5.43 -2.10
N ILE A 27 -8.20 4.34 -1.53
CA ILE A 27 -8.69 2.98 -1.81
C ILE A 27 -9.33 2.39 -0.56
N TYR A 28 -8.57 2.26 0.53
CA TYR A 28 -9.02 1.59 1.76
C TYR A 28 -10.16 2.35 2.44
N GLN A 29 -9.97 3.63 2.75
CA GLN A 29 -10.99 4.43 3.44
C GLN A 29 -12.26 4.59 2.59
N LYS A 30 -12.12 4.85 1.29
CA LYS A 30 -13.28 5.02 0.38
C LYS A 30 -14.09 3.75 0.19
N ASN A 31 -13.47 2.57 0.31
CA ASN A 31 -14.13 1.29 0.14
C ASN A 31 -14.05 0.44 1.42
N ARG A 32 -14.11 1.07 2.61
CA ARG A 32 -13.86 0.39 3.90
C ARG A 32 -14.72 -0.87 4.11
N GLN A 33 -15.93 -0.89 3.58
CA GLN A 33 -16.84 -2.05 3.63
C GLN A 33 -16.31 -3.27 2.85
N LYS A 34 -15.52 -3.06 1.79
CA LYS A 34 -14.88 -4.11 1.00
C LYS A 34 -13.64 -4.70 1.66
N TYR A 35 -13.05 -3.98 2.62
CA TYR A 35 -11.78 -4.35 3.27
C TYR A 35 -12.03 -4.71 4.74
N PRO A 36 -12.35 -5.97 5.08
CA PRO A 36 -12.73 -6.35 6.44
C PRO A 36 -11.58 -6.22 7.46
N LEU A 37 -10.34 -6.36 7.00
CA LEU A 37 -9.16 -6.33 7.86
C LEU A 37 -8.66 -4.91 8.13
N ARG A 38 -7.74 -4.76 9.09
CA ARG A 38 -7.01 -3.50 9.33
C ARG A 38 -6.07 -3.23 8.15
N PHE A 39 -5.79 -1.95 7.87
CA PHE A 39 -4.91 -1.56 6.76
C PHE A 39 -3.49 -2.16 6.84
N SER A 40 -3.01 -2.48 8.05
CA SER A 40 -1.74 -3.18 8.29
C SER A 40 -1.67 -4.56 7.62
N GLU A 41 -2.82 -5.23 7.47
CA GLU A 41 -2.93 -6.59 6.92
C GLU A 41 -2.85 -6.61 5.40
N TYR A 42 -2.86 -5.43 4.76
CA TYR A 42 -2.80 -5.30 3.31
C TYR A 42 -1.40 -4.86 2.85
N GLN A 43 -0.93 -5.55 1.82
CA GLN A 43 0.18 -5.08 0.99
C GLN A 43 -0.35 -4.13 -0.08
N VAL A 44 0.43 -3.10 -0.36
CA VAL A 44 0.13 -2.12 -1.41
C VAL A 44 1.03 -2.45 -2.59
N HIS A 45 0.42 -2.85 -3.71
CA HIS A 45 1.12 -3.31 -4.90
C HIS A 45 0.98 -2.29 -6.04
N HIS A 46 2.08 -1.99 -6.72
CA HIS A 46 2.10 -1.23 -7.96
C HIS A 46 1.88 -2.19 -9.14
N ILE A 47 0.71 -2.14 -9.78
CA ILE A 47 0.34 -3.11 -10.84
C ILE A 47 1.18 -2.96 -12.12
N ASP A 48 1.78 -1.79 -12.31
CA ASP A 48 2.66 -1.47 -13.44
C ASP A 48 4.14 -1.75 -13.13
N ASN A 49 4.44 -2.33 -11.97
CA ASN A 49 5.79 -2.56 -11.44
C ASN A 49 6.65 -1.29 -11.32
N ASN A 50 6.07 -0.09 -11.49
CA ASN A 50 6.77 1.17 -11.34
C ASN A 50 6.50 1.75 -9.95
N LYS A 51 7.43 1.52 -9.03
CA LYS A 51 7.34 1.97 -7.62
C LYS A 51 7.22 3.48 -7.43
N LEU A 52 7.52 4.27 -8.45
CA LEU A 52 7.39 5.73 -8.45
C LEU A 52 6.02 6.19 -8.97
N ASN A 53 5.28 5.32 -9.65
CA ASN A 53 3.96 5.65 -10.19
C ASN A 53 2.89 5.50 -9.10
N ASN A 54 2.65 6.58 -8.37
CA ASN A 54 1.68 6.58 -7.28
C ASN A 54 0.25 6.94 -7.71
N ASP A 55 -0.07 6.81 -9.01
CA ASP A 55 -1.44 6.96 -9.48
C ASP A 55 -2.35 5.89 -8.84
N ILE A 56 -3.52 6.30 -8.36
CA ILE A 56 -4.48 5.41 -7.68
C ILE A 56 -4.88 4.23 -8.60
N SER A 57 -5.00 4.45 -9.91
CA SER A 57 -5.32 3.41 -10.89
C SER A 57 -4.22 2.37 -11.05
N LYS A 58 -3.00 2.66 -10.58
CA LYS A 58 -1.84 1.78 -10.61
C LYS A 58 -1.54 1.13 -9.27
N ILE A 59 -2.32 1.45 -8.23
CA ILE A 59 -2.17 0.92 -6.89
C ILE A 59 -3.28 -0.08 -6.60
N GLN A 60 -2.92 -1.25 -6.08
CA GLN A 60 -3.87 -2.28 -5.64
C GLN A 60 -3.57 -2.73 -4.20
N LEU A 61 -4.62 -2.94 -3.41
CA LEU A 61 -4.50 -3.60 -2.10
C LEU A 61 -4.65 -5.11 -2.27
N GLN A 62 -3.69 -5.86 -1.75
CA GLN A 62 -3.73 -7.32 -1.68
C GLN A 62 -3.60 -7.75 -0.22
N ILE A 63 -4.31 -8.81 0.16
CA ILE A 63 -4.13 -9.40 1.50
C ILE A 63 -2.70 -9.91 1.59
N CYS A 64 -2.02 -9.61 2.69
CA CYS A 64 -0.70 -10.16 2.95
C CYS A 64 -0.83 -11.67 3.18
N TRP A 65 -0.58 -12.47 2.14
CA TRP A 65 -0.60 -13.94 2.22
C TRP A 65 0.34 -14.50 3.31
N LEU A 66 1.40 -13.74 3.65
CA LEU A 66 2.33 -14.10 4.73
C LEU A 66 1.67 -14.12 6.13
N LEU A 67 0.57 -13.38 6.33
CA LEU A 67 -0.24 -13.44 7.55
C LEU A 67 -1.18 -14.65 7.53
N MET A 68 -1.81 -14.95 6.39
CA MET A 68 -2.71 -16.10 6.23
C MET A 68 -2.01 -17.43 6.52
N VAL A 69 -0.76 -17.60 6.07
CA VAL A 69 0.04 -18.82 6.30
C VAL A 69 0.49 -18.96 7.77
N LYS A 70 0.65 -17.85 8.50
CA LYS A 70 1.02 -17.87 9.93
C LYS A 70 -0.17 -18.15 10.85
N GLU A 71 -1.37 -17.74 10.44
CA GLU A 71 -2.61 -17.90 11.22
C GLU A 71 -3.39 -19.18 10.84
N GLY A 72 -2.89 -20.00 9.90
CA GLY A 72 -3.47 -21.30 9.59
C GLY A 72 -4.89 -21.26 9.02
N ILE A 73 -5.15 -20.31 8.10
CA ILE A 73 -6.40 -20.23 7.31
C ILE A 73 -6.12 -20.69 5.88
#